data_AF-A0A238YND7-F1
#
_entry.id   AF-A0A238YND7-F1
#
_cell.length_a   1.000
_cell.length_b   1.000
_cell.length_c   1.000
_cell.angle_alpha   90.00
_cell.angle_beta   90.00
_cell.angle_gamma   90.00
#
_symmetry.space_group_name_H-M   'P 1'
#
loop_
_entity.id
_entity.type
_entity.pdbx_description
1 polymer ?
#
loop_
_entity_poly.entity_id
_entity_poly.type
_entity_poly.pdbx_seq_one_letter_code
_entity_poly.pdbx_strand_id
1 'polypeptide(L)' 'MSRIGWRVGRRPPIPGVSAALNAGAGYGRVENSLKSDGSVELDIHATTSYGDIIARSL' A
#
# COMPACT_ATOMS: atom_id res chain seq x y z
N MET A 1 -20.82 -41.87 17.80
CA MET A 1 -21.19 -40.78 16.86
C MET A 1 -20.28 -39.58 17.14
N SER A 2 -19.11 -39.51 16.52
CA SER A 2 -18.14 -38.43 16.77
C SER A 2 -18.36 -37.30 15.80
N ARG A 3 -18.83 -36.15 16.32
CA ARG A 3 -19.06 -34.93 15.57
C ARG A 3 -17.71 -34.22 15.36
N ILE A 4 -17.16 -34.33 14.16
CA ILE A 4 -15.96 -33.59 13.75
C ILE A 4 -16.37 -32.13 13.53
N GLY A 5 -16.11 -31.28 14.53
CA GLY A 5 -16.31 -29.84 14.43
C GLY A 5 -15.10 -29.19 13.77
N TRP A 6 -15.24 -28.76 12.51
CA TRP A 6 -14.24 -27.91 11.86
C TRP A 6 -14.30 -26.51 12.49
N ARG A 7 -13.25 -26.09 13.19
CA ARG A 7 -13.06 -24.67 13.49
C ARG A 7 -12.64 -23.97 12.21
N VAL A 8 -13.51 -23.09 11.72
CA VAL A 8 -13.14 -22.10 10.69
C VAL A 8 -12.06 -21.19 11.29
N GLY A 9 -10.81 -21.40 10.90
CA GLY A 9 -9.72 -20.48 11.20
C GLY A 9 -10.00 -19.17 10.49
N ARG A 10 -10.29 -18.10 11.25
CA ARG A 10 -10.35 -16.75 10.68
C ARG A 10 -8.96 -16.47 10.10
N ARG A 11 -8.87 -16.22 8.78
CA ARG A 11 -7.62 -15.72 8.20
C ARG A 11 -7.29 -14.40 8.91
N PRO A 12 -6.07 -14.21 9.42
CA PRO A 12 -5.68 -12.93 9.98
C PRO A 12 -5.80 -11.85 8.89
N PRO A 13 -6.24 -10.63 9.23
CA PRO A 13 -6.21 -9.53 8.28
C PRO A 13 -4.77 -9.32 7.85
N ILE A 14 -4.55 -9.19 6.56
CA ILE A 14 -3.23 -8.89 6.02
C ILE A 14 -2.98 -7.42 6.37
N PRO A 15 -2.02 -7.09 7.24
CA PRO A 15 -1.72 -5.69 7.52
C PRO A 15 -1.28 -5.03 6.22
N GLY A 16 -1.85 -3.86 5.89
CA GLY A 16 -1.42 -3.09 4.72
C GLY A 16 0.08 -2.82 4.78
N VAL A 17 0.77 -3.02 3.66
CA VAL A 17 2.22 -2.85 3.51
C VAL A 17 2.58 -1.37 3.64
N SER A 18 3.68 -1.10 4.33
CA SER A 18 4.20 0.26 4.48
C SER A 18 5.02 0.64 3.27
N ALA A 19 4.67 1.76 2.65
CA ALA A 19 5.28 2.22 1.42
C ALA A 19 5.77 3.67 1.52
N ALA A 20 6.89 3.93 0.86
CA ALA A 20 7.44 5.26 0.62
C ALA A 20 7.20 5.65 -0.84
N LEU A 21 6.86 6.92 -1.06
CA LEU A 21 6.75 7.50 -2.40
C LEU A 21 7.83 8.55 -2.56
N ASN A 22 8.74 8.31 -3.50
CA ASN A 22 9.64 9.30 -4.04
C ASN A 22 9.10 9.76 -5.39
N ALA A 23 8.42 10.90 -5.41
CA ALA A 23 7.75 11.41 -6.60
C ALA A 23 8.21 12.80 -7.00
N GLY A 24 8.45 12.98 -8.31
CA GLY A 24 8.80 14.27 -8.91
C GLY A 24 7.89 14.58 -10.11
N ALA A 25 7.07 15.61 -9.99
CA ALA A 25 6.28 16.14 -11.11
C ALA A 25 6.81 17.53 -11.49
N GLY A 26 7.35 17.67 -12.70
CA GLY A 26 7.86 18.95 -13.21
C GLY A 26 6.75 19.98 -13.42
N TYR A 27 5.66 19.57 -14.07
CA TYR A 27 4.43 20.34 -14.25
C TYR A 27 3.22 19.46 -13.93
N GLY A 28 2.87 19.38 -12.65
CA GLY A 28 1.74 18.59 -12.16
C GLY A 28 1.75 18.50 -10.64
N ARG A 29 0.86 17.69 -10.09
CA ARG A 29 0.73 17.48 -8.65
C ARG A 29 1.16 16.08 -8.24
N VAL A 30 1.63 15.98 -7.00
CA VAL A 30 1.97 14.70 -6.38
C VAL A 30 1.02 14.49 -5.20
N GLU A 31 0.25 13.41 -5.24
CA GLU A 31 -0.60 12.97 -4.12
C GLU A 31 -0.16 11.60 -3.62
N ASN A 32 0.11 11.51 -2.31
CA ASN A 32 0.50 10.27 -1.65
C ASN A 32 -0.53 9.92 -0.55
N SER A 33 -1.27 8.83 -0.78
CA SER A 33 -2.19 8.22 0.19
C SER A 33 -1.75 6.81 0.59
N LEU A 34 -0.44 6.51 0.51
CA LEU A 34 0.11 5.24 0.94
C LEU A 34 0.25 5.19 2.47
N LYS A 35 0.13 3.99 3.03
CA LYS A 35 0.41 3.75 4.44
C LYS A 35 1.92 3.79 4.67
N SER A 36 2.39 4.49 5.69
CA SER A 36 3.80 4.50 6.11
C SER A 36 3.86 4.40 7.64
N ASP A 37 4.42 3.31 8.17
CA ASP A 37 4.57 3.07 9.62
C ASP A 37 6.01 3.30 10.13
N GLY A 38 6.87 3.92 9.31
CA GLY A 38 8.27 4.18 9.63
C GLY A 38 9.24 3.09 9.19
N SER A 39 8.76 1.89 8.82
CA SER A 39 9.54 0.90 8.06
C SER A 39 9.21 1.03 6.57
N VAL A 40 10.24 1.15 5.72
CA VAL A 40 10.04 1.19 4.26
C VAL A 40 10.07 -0.25 3.74
N GLU A 41 8.89 -0.86 3.62
CA GLU A 41 8.74 -2.21 3.04
C GLU A 41 8.60 -2.16 1.52
N LEU A 42 8.09 -1.05 0.98
CA LEU A 42 7.91 -0.83 -0.45
C LEU A 42 8.33 0.60 -0.82
N ASP A 43 9.38 0.73 -1.63
CA ASP A 43 9.81 2.03 -2.18
C ASP A 43 9.26 2.20 -3.60
N ILE A 44 8.56 3.30 -3.84
CA ILE A 44 7.94 3.63 -5.14
C ILE A 44 8.58 4.91 -5.66
N HIS A 45 9.22 4.81 -6.83
CA HIS A 45 9.79 5.95 -7.53
C HIS A 45 8.95 6.30 -8.76
N ALA A 46 8.52 7.55 -8.86
CA ALA A 46 7.73 8.03 -10.00
C ALA A 46 8.17 9.44 -10.40
N THR A 47 8.50 9.63 -11.68
CA THR A 47 8.84 10.95 -12.21
C THR A 47 8.09 11.23 -13.49
N THR A 48 7.54 12.42 -13.62
CA THR A 48 6.97 12.90 -14.87
C THR A 48 7.34 14.36 -15.10
N SER A 49 7.57 14.72 -16.37
CA SER A 49 7.74 16.11 -16.77
C SER A 49 6.41 16.85 -16.81
N TYR A 50 5.32 16.16 -17.15
CA TYR A 50 3.98 16.73 -17.29
C TYR A 50 2.93 15.73 -16.82
N GLY A 51 1.98 16.20 -16.01
CA GLY A 51 0.89 15.39 -15.46
C GLY A 51 1.06 15.04 -13.98
N ASP A 52 0.01 14.45 -13.42
CA ASP A 52 -0.10 14.18 -12.00
C ASP A 52 0.42 12.78 -11.63
N ILE A 53 0.98 12.67 -10.42
CA ILE A 53 1.36 11.39 -9.81
C ILE A 53 0.44 11.17 -8.60
N ILE A 54 -0.34 10.09 -8.62
CA ILE A 54 -1.26 9.72 -7.55
C ILE A 54 -0.92 8.31 -7.06
N ALA A 55 -0.43 8.19 -5.84
CA ALA A 55 -0.18 6.91 -5.18
C ALA A 55 -1.22 6.66 -4.09
N ARG A 56 -1.85 5.47 -4.08
CA ARG A 56 -2.84 5.08 -3.06
C ARG A 56 -2.78 3.58 -2.77
N SER A 57 -3.06 3.21 -1.52
CA SER A 57 -3.41 1.82 -1.19
C SER A 57 -4.83 1.50 -1.67
N LEU A 58 -5.07 0.25 -2.04
CA LEU A 58 -6.42 -0.31 -2.22
C LEU A 58 -7.02 -0.74 -0.88
#